data_AF-A0A1G0ZEA2-F1
#
_entry.id   AF-A0A1G0ZEA2-F1
#
_cell.length_a   1.000
_cell.length_b   1.000
_cell.length_c   1.000
_cell.angle_alpha   90.00
_cell.angle_beta   90.00
_cell.angle_gamma   90.00
#
_symmetry.space_group_name_H-M   'P 1'
#
loop_
_entity.id
_entity.type
_entity.pdbx_description
1 polymer ?
#
loop_
_entity_poly.entity_id
_entity_poly.type
_entity_poly.pdbx_seq_one_letter_code
_entity_poly.pdbx_strand_id
1 'polypeptide(L)'
;MANYIDVSMLTERVQSARLNALCNVTGAEQTSLLSNVIARAESLIDGFAATRYPVPLPASELAAEWGLCIAEYELYKRSPSGEVPAKIRQSYEDTLVLLQELAAGKLNIPSAAPLRNSSGASLSVHSATAMSDEESMRGF
;
A
#
# COMPACT_ATOMS: atom_id res chain seq x y z
N MET A 1 -2.25 10.29 -7.03
CA MET A 1 -1.41 9.71 -5.97
C MET A 1 -2.19 9.75 -4.68
N ALA A 2 -2.15 8.68 -3.90
CA ALA A 2 -2.43 8.82 -2.48
C ALA A 2 -1.36 9.74 -1.86
N ASN A 3 -1.69 10.49 -0.82
CA ASN A 3 -0.76 11.41 -0.16
C ASN A 3 -0.76 11.07 1.33
N TYR A 4 -0.17 9.92 1.67
CA TYR A 4 -0.13 9.36 3.01
C TYR A 4 0.96 9.99 3.87
N ILE A 5 2.06 10.44 3.26
CA ILE A 5 3.22 11.02 3.94
C ILE A 5 3.73 12.23 3.16
N ASP A 6 4.15 13.29 3.87
CA ASP A 6 4.76 14.48 3.28
C ASP A 6 6.28 14.52 3.53
N VAL A 7 7.01 15.22 2.66
CA VAL A 7 8.46 15.44 2.81
C VAL A 7 8.79 16.09 4.16
N SER A 8 7.89 16.93 4.68
CA SER A 8 8.03 17.57 6.00
C SER A 8 8.00 16.57 7.15
N MET A 9 7.09 15.59 7.13
CA MET A 9 7.00 14.54 8.16
C MET A 9 8.25 13.66 8.17
N LEU A 10 8.73 13.31 6.98
CA LEU A 10 9.94 12.51 6.84
C LEU A 10 11.19 13.29 7.29
N THR A 11 11.23 14.60 7.02
CA THR A 11 12.31 15.49 7.49
C THR A 11 12.31 15.64 9.00
N GLU A 12 11.14 15.73 9.63
CA GLU A 12 11.01 15.82 11.09
C GLU A 12 11.50 14.54 11.78
N ARG A 13 11.15 13.36 11.25
CA ARG A 13 11.52 12.07 11.84
C ARG A 13 13.00 11.72 11.67
N VAL A 14 13.56 11.88 10.48
CA VAL A 14 14.95 11.51 10.17
C VAL A 14 15.95 12.58 10.62
N GLN A 15 15.47 13.82 10.81
CA GLN A 15 16.23 15.07 11.01
C GLN A 15 16.99 15.52 9.75
N SER A 16 16.96 16.83 9.48
CA SER A 16 17.49 17.45 8.26
C SER A 16 18.99 17.18 8.04
N ALA A 17 19.77 17.15 9.12
CA ALA A 17 21.21 16.88 9.07
C ALA A 17 21.51 15.45 8.58
N ARG A 18 20.70 14.49 9.01
CA ARG A 18 20.87 13.08 8.65
C ARG A 18 20.36 12.80 7.24
N LEU A 19 19.27 13.45 6.83
CA LEU A 19 18.79 13.40 5.44
C LEU A 19 19.83 13.89 4.45
N ASN A 20 20.55 14.97 4.79
CA ASN A 20 21.58 15.50 3.92
C ASN A 20 22.76 14.52 3.76
N ALA A 21 23.17 13.88 4.87
CA ALA A 21 24.19 12.83 4.85
C ALA A 21 23.77 11.58 4.08
N LEU A 22 22.48 11.21 4.10
CA LEU A 22 21.95 10.04 3.39
C LEU A 22 21.75 10.28 1.90
N CYS A 23 21.22 11.45 1.53
CA CYS A 23 20.95 11.77 0.12
C CYS A 23 22.23 12.09 -0.67
N ASN A 24 23.28 12.61 -0.03
CA ASN A 24 24.51 13.08 -0.69
C ASN A 24 24.28 14.10 -1.82
N VAL A 25 23.06 14.63 -1.93
CA VAL A 25 22.60 15.65 -2.88
C VAL A 25 21.76 16.68 -2.13
N THR A 26 21.85 17.94 -2.54
CA THR A 26 21.16 19.07 -1.91
C THR A 26 20.27 19.82 -2.90
N GLY A 27 19.22 20.47 -2.41
CA GLY A 27 18.37 21.34 -3.23
C GLY A 27 17.31 20.57 -4.03
N ALA A 28 17.09 20.95 -5.29
CA ALA A 28 16.00 20.40 -6.10
C ALA A 28 16.10 18.89 -6.34
N GLU A 29 17.32 18.37 -6.52
CA GLU A 29 17.57 16.93 -6.68
C GLU A 29 17.18 16.14 -5.42
N GLN A 30 17.41 16.70 -4.24
CA GLN A 30 17.03 16.09 -2.97
C GLN A 30 15.51 15.97 -2.86
N THR A 31 14.79 17.03 -3.21
CA THR A 31 13.31 17.03 -3.21
C THR A 31 12.77 16.00 -4.19
N SER A 32 13.31 15.93 -5.41
CA SER A 32 12.92 14.90 -6.38
C SER A 32 13.21 13.48 -5.90
N LEU A 33 14.34 13.28 -5.22
CA LEU A 33 14.72 11.99 -4.64
C LEU A 33 13.72 11.58 -3.54
N LEU A 34 13.42 12.50 -2.61
CA LEU A 34 12.45 12.31 -1.53
C LEU A 34 11.06 11.98 -2.06
N SER A 35 10.57 12.75 -3.04
CA SER A 35 9.27 12.49 -3.69
C SER A 35 9.22 11.12 -4.36
N ASN A 36 10.32 10.68 -5.00
CA ASN A 36 10.39 9.34 -5.60
C ASN A 36 10.39 8.22 -4.54
N VAL A 37 11.05 8.44 -3.40
CA VAL A 37 11.07 7.47 -2.29
C VAL A 37 9.69 7.35 -1.66
N ILE A 38 9.03 8.50 -1.43
CA ILE A 38 7.65 8.55 -0.94
C ILE A 38 6.74 7.80 -1.90
N ALA A 39 6.74 8.14 -3.19
CA ALA A 39 5.89 7.50 -4.18
C ALA A 39 6.08 5.97 -4.25
N ARG A 40 7.31 5.46 -4.05
CA ARG A 40 7.57 4.02 -3.95
C ARG A 40 6.98 3.39 -2.69
N ALA A 41 7.17 4.04 -1.53
CA ALA A 41 6.62 3.57 -0.26
C ALA A 41 5.08 3.49 -0.32
N GLU A 42 4.45 4.52 -0.87
CA GLU A 42 2.99 4.55 -1.06
C GLU A 42 2.53 3.48 -2.04
N SER A 43 3.21 3.30 -3.17
CA SER A 43 2.89 2.25 -4.15
C SER A 43 2.98 0.84 -3.56
N LEU A 44 3.94 0.62 -2.65
CA LEU A 44 4.05 -0.65 -1.91
C LEU A 44 2.85 -0.87 -1.00
N ILE A 45 2.49 0.14 -0.19
CA ILE A 45 1.34 0.08 0.74
C ILE A 45 0.04 -0.14 -0.05
N ASP A 46 -0.20 0.65 -1.09
CA ASP A 46 -1.36 0.50 -1.98
C ASP A 46 -1.41 -0.88 -2.62
N GLY A 47 -0.25 -1.46 -3.00
CA GLY A 47 -0.18 -2.81 -3.55
C GLY A 47 -0.69 -3.89 -2.59
N PHE A 48 -0.31 -3.84 -1.32
CA PHE A 48 -0.82 -4.76 -0.30
C PHE A 48 -2.29 -4.46 0.04
N ALA A 49 -2.64 -3.18 0.19
CA ALA A 49 -3.96 -2.73 0.57
C ALA A 49 -5.04 -3.00 -0.49
N ALA A 50 -4.70 -2.88 -1.78
CA ALA A 50 -5.61 -3.13 -2.91
C ALA A 50 -6.24 -4.54 -2.90
N THR A 51 -5.65 -5.48 -2.15
CA THR A 51 -6.20 -6.83 -1.97
C THR A 51 -7.53 -6.84 -1.21
N ARG A 52 -7.71 -5.91 -0.25
CA ARG A 52 -8.88 -5.91 0.67
C ARG A 52 -9.51 -4.53 0.88
N TYR A 53 -8.89 -3.44 0.45
CA TYR A 53 -9.35 -2.07 0.68
C TYR A 53 -9.41 -1.30 -0.63
N PRO A 54 -10.31 -0.31 -0.74
CA PRO A 54 -10.35 0.55 -1.91
C PRO A 54 -9.12 1.45 -1.86
N VAL A 55 -8.35 1.44 -2.93
CA VAL A 55 -7.22 2.36 -3.11
C VAL A 55 -7.69 3.63 -3.84
N PRO A 56 -7.24 4.82 -3.41
CA PRO A 56 -6.33 5.07 -2.29
C PRO A 56 -7.01 4.87 -0.92
N LEU A 57 -6.29 4.26 0.02
CA LEU A 57 -6.69 4.15 1.42
C LEU A 57 -6.95 5.56 2.01
N PRO A 58 -7.78 5.68 3.06
CA PRO A 58 -7.82 6.90 3.85
C PRO A 58 -6.49 7.09 4.59
N ALA A 59 -5.97 8.32 4.61
CA ALA A 59 -4.80 8.67 5.40
C ALA A 59 -5.08 8.36 6.88
N SER A 60 -4.33 7.41 7.43
CA SER A 60 -4.40 6.96 8.82
C SER A 60 -3.00 7.01 9.40
N GLU A 61 -2.87 7.28 10.70
CA GLU A 61 -1.59 7.28 11.40
C GLU A 61 -0.80 5.98 11.17
N LEU A 62 -1.49 4.84 11.04
CA LEU A 62 -0.85 3.56 10.69
C LEU A 62 -0.23 3.55 9.29
N ALA A 63 -0.96 4.04 8.29
CA ALA A 63 -0.45 4.11 6.92
C ALA A 63 0.71 5.10 6.78
N ALA A 64 0.65 6.21 7.52
CA ALA A 64 1.74 7.17 7.62
C ALA A 64 3.00 6.54 8.25
N GLU A 65 2.86 5.83 9.37
CA GLU A 65 3.98 5.15 10.02
C GLU A 65 4.62 4.07 9.14
N TRP A 66 3.81 3.26 8.43
CA TRP A 66 4.35 2.28 7.48
C TRP A 66 5.09 2.96 6.32
N GLY A 67 4.53 4.06 5.79
CA GLY A 67 5.16 4.85 4.74
C GLY A 67 6.51 5.41 5.19
N LEU A 68 6.58 5.94 6.41
CA LEU A 68 7.81 6.48 6.99
C LEU A 68 8.88 5.40 7.19
N CYS A 69 8.53 4.22 7.71
CA CYS A 69 9.47 3.11 7.89
C CYS A 69 10.05 2.63 6.54
N ILE A 70 9.21 2.48 5.52
CA ILE A 70 9.64 2.05 4.18
C ILE A 70 10.51 3.12 3.52
N ALA A 71 10.10 4.39 3.60
CA ALA A 71 10.84 5.49 3.04
C ALA A 71 12.22 5.68 3.71
N GLU A 72 12.28 5.55 5.04
CA GLU A 72 13.54 5.58 5.79
C GLU A 72 14.48 4.46 5.33
N TYR A 73 13.98 3.23 5.22
CA TYR A 73 14.78 2.09 4.73
C TYR A 73 15.32 2.31 3.32
N GLU A 74 14.49 2.79 2.38
CA GLU A 74 14.92 3.08 1.01
C GLU A 74 16.01 4.17 0.95
N LEU A 75 15.96 5.17 1.84
CA LEU A 75 16.99 6.20 1.96
C LEU A 75 18.32 5.63 2.45
N TYR A 76 18.29 4.79 3.49
CA TYR A 76 19.50 4.10 3.97
C TYR A 76 20.08 3.16 2.91
N LYS A 77 19.23 2.44 2.17
CA LYS A 77 19.66 1.55 1.08
C LYS A 77 20.34 2.29 -0.06
N ARG A 78 19.92 3.52 -0.34
CA ARG A 78 20.51 4.39 -1.38
C ARG A 78 21.75 5.14 -0.90
N SER A 79 21.95 5.25 0.42
CA SER A 79 23.10 5.94 0.99
C SER A 79 24.43 5.31 0.52
N PRO A 80 25.44 6.13 0.18
CA PRO A 80 26.75 5.63 -0.26
C PRO A 80 27.47 4.78 0.79
N SER A 81 27.08 4.89 2.07
CA SER A 81 27.66 4.09 3.14
C SER A 81 27.21 2.62 3.08
N GLY A 82 26.10 2.29 2.42
CA GLY A 82 25.56 0.93 2.32
C GLY A 82 25.14 0.27 3.64
N GLU A 83 25.49 0.87 4.78
CA GLU A 83 25.12 0.42 6.12
C GLU A 83 23.71 0.87 6.48
N VAL A 84 22.79 -0.07 6.39
CA VAL A 84 21.46 0.06 6.99
C VAL A 84 21.55 -0.38 8.45
N PRO A 85 21.24 0.48 9.43
CA PRO A 85 21.23 0.07 10.82
C PRO A 85 20.26 -1.09 11.05
N ALA A 86 20.68 -2.09 11.85
CA ALA A 86 19.87 -3.29 12.09
C ALA A 86 18.47 -2.96 12.62
N LYS A 87 18.34 -1.92 13.44
CA LYS A 87 17.05 -1.43 13.95
C LYS A 87 16.09 -0.98 12.83
N ILE A 88 16.59 -0.27 11.82
CA ILE A 88 15.79 0.21 10.69
C ILE A 88 15.38 -0.96 9.80
N ARG A 89 16.29 -1.91 9.56
CA ARG A 89 15.97 -3.13 8.82
C ARG A 89 14.88 -3.94 9.53
N GLN A 90 15.00 -4.15 10.84
CA GLN A 90 13.97 -4.83 11.63
C GLN A 90 12.62 -4.10 11.58
N SER A 91 12.60 -2.76 11.71
CA SER A 91 11.35 -2.00 11.58
C SER A 91 10.73 -2.13 10.19
N TYR A 92 11.53 -2.20 9.13
CA TYR A 92 11.05 -2.45 7.77
C TYR A 92 10.47 -3.86 7.62
N GLU A 93 11.15 -4.89 8.12
CA GLU A 93 10.66 -6.27 8.11
C GLU A 93 9.36 -6.43 8.90
N ASP A 94 9.28 -5.83 10.09
CA ASP A 94 8.06 -5.81 10.91
C ASP A 94 6.90 -5.12 10.18
N THR A 95 7.16 -3.98 9.54
CA THR A 95 6.19 -3.27 8.69
C THR A 95 5.69 -4.15 7.55
N LEU A 96 6.57 -4.89 6.87
CA LEU A 96 6.17 -5.83 5.81
C LEU A 96 5.32 -6.99 6.34
N VAL A 97 5.59 -7.48 7.55
CA VAL A 97 4.76 -8.50 8.19
C VAL A 97 3.37 -7.94 8.50
N LEU A 98 3.30 -6.73 9.07
CA LEU A 98 2.02 -6.06 9.34
C LEU A 98 1.20 -5.81 8.06
N LEU A 99 1.84 -5.40 6.97
CA LEU A 99 1.20 -5.23 5.66
C LEU A 99 0.72 -6.57 5.07
N GLN A 100 1.46 -7.66 5.28
CA GLN A 100 1.01 -9.00 4.91
C GLN A 100 -0.17 -9.47 5.78
N GLU A 101 -0.17 -9.18 7.08
CA GLU A 101 -1.29 -9.50 7.97
C GLU A 101 -2.54 -8.69 7.63
N LEU A 102 -2.37 -7.43 7.18
CA LEU A 102 -3.43 -6.60 6.62
C LEU A 102 -4.00 -7.22 5.34
N ALA A 103 -3.15 -7.63 4.40
CA ALA A 103 -3.56 -8.28 3.15
C ALA A 103 -4.22 -9.64 3.39
N ALA A 104 -3.76 -10.41 4.39
CA ALA A 104 -4.36 -11.66 4.84
C ALA A 104 -5.66 -11.46 5.63
N GLY A 105 -5.94 -10.22 6.06
CA GLY A 105 -7.14 -9.84 6.76
C GLY A 105 -7.19 -10.17 8.25
N LYS A 106 -6.03 -10.40 8.86
CA LYS A 106 -5.88 -10.54 10.31
C LYS A 106 -5.85 -9.19 11.01
N LEU A 107 -5.32 -8.17 10.33
CA LEU A 107 -5.27 -6.79 10.79
C LEU A 107 -6.35 -5.99 10.06
N ASN A 108 -7.16 -5.24 10.82
CA ASN A 108 -8.20 -4.36 10.28
C ASN A 108 -7.88 -2.92 10.62
N ILE A 109 -7.93 -2.04 9.62
CA ILE A 109 -7.78 -0.60 9.83
C ILE A 109 -9.14 -0.07 10.33
N PRO A 110 -9.23 0.51 11.54
CA PRO A 110 -10.51 0.98 12.08
C PRO A 110 -11.12 2.12 11.26
N SER A 111 -10.29 2.84 10.50
CA SER A 111 -10.70 3.99 9.68
C SER A 111 -11.18 3.62 8.28
N ALA A 112 -11.05 2.37 7.82
CA ALA A 112 -11.42 1.95 6.48
C ALA A 112 -12.38 0.77 6.51
N ALA A 113 -13.54 0.89 5.85
CA ALA A 113 -14.39 -0.25 5.61
C ALA A 113 -13.66 -1.18 4.61
N PRO A 114 -13.45 -2.47 4.94
CA PRO A 114 -12.87 -3.40 3.99
C PRO A 114 -13.78 -3.50 2.77
N LEU A 115 -13.20 -3.61 1.58
CA LEU A 115 -13.94 -4.09 0.42
C LEU A 115 -14.59 -5.40 0.85
N ARG A 116 -15.88 -5.55 0.58
CA ARG A 116 -16.56 -6.83 0.74
C ARG A 116 -15.84 -7.82 -0.19
N ASN A 117 -14.87 -8.57 0.33
CA ASN A 117 -14.40 -9.76 -0.35
C ASN A 117 -15.60 -10.70 -0.37
N SER A 118 -16.24 -10.80 -1.53
CA SER A 118 -17.20 -11.86 -1.85
C SER A 118 -16.46 -13.21 -1.95
N SER A 119 -15.68 -13.58 -0.93
CA SER A 119 -15.23 -14.95 -0.70
C SER A 119 -16.40 -15.69 -0.04
N GLY A 120 -17.43 -15.84 -0.86
CA GLY A 120 -18.79 -16.20 -0.49
C GLY A 120 -19.74 -15.81 -1.61
N ALA A 121 -19.27 -15.88 -2.86
CA ALA A 121 -20.17 -15.95 -4.01
C ALA A 121 -20.88 -17.30 -3.93
N SER A 122 -21.93 -17.39 -3.11
CA SER A 122 -23.01 -18.31 -3.39
C SER A 122 -23.60 -17.83 -4.71
N LEU A 123 -23.03 -18.34 -5.81
CA LEU A 123 -23.61 -18.22 -7.14
C LEU A 123 -24.91 -19.03 -7.08
N SER A 124 -26.01 -18.36 -6.70
CA SER A 124 -27.34 -18.92 -6.87
C SER A 124 -27.62 -18.89 -8.37
N VAL A 125 -27.13 -19.92 -9.06
CA VAL A 125 -27.58 -20.28 -10.40
C VAL A 125 -29.07 -20.59 -10.28
N HIS A 126 -29.89 -19.59 -10.59
CA HIS A 126 -31.29 -19.82 -10.88
C HIS A 126 -31.32 -20.45 -12.27
N SER A 127 -31.11 -21.77 -12.32
CA SER A 127 -31.51 -22.55 -13.50
C SER A 127 -33.02 -22.57 -13.54
N ALA A 128 -33.63 -21.50 -14.07
CA ALA A 128 -34.99 -21.54 -14.56
C ALA A 128 -34.94 -21.92 -16.04
N THR A 129 -35.05 -23.23 -16.28
CA THR A 129 -35.75 -23.82 -17.43
C THR A 129 -36.98 -22.95 -17.80
N ALA A 130 -37.35 -22.68 -19.05
CA ALA A 130 -37.29 -23.48 -20.26
C ALA A 130 -37.13 -22.59 -21.51
N MET A 131 -36.15 -22.92 -22.37
CA MET A 131 -36.08 -22.47 -23.77
C MET A 131 -36.52 -23.66 -24.62
N SER A 132 -37.82 -23.89 -24.69
CA SER A 132 -38.47 -24.77 -25.66
C SER A 132 -39.91 -24.31 -25.73
N ASP A 133 -40.07 -23.17 -26.39
CA ASP A 133 -41.37 -22.67 -26.76
C ASP A 133 -41.96 -23.64 -27.81
N GLU A 134 -43.13 -24.20 -27.47
CA GLU A 134 -43.93 -25.14 -28.25
C GLU A 134 -44.65 -24.43 -29.43
N GLU A 135 -44.17 -23.27 -29.88
CA GLU A 135 -44.77 -22.48 -30.98
C GLU A 135 -44.01 -22.63 -32.32
N SER A 136 -43.13 -23.64 -32.44
CA SER A 136 -42.45 -23.97 -33.71
C SER A 136 -42.91 -25.28 -34.37
N MET A 137 -43.94 -25.95 -33.83
CA MET A 137 -44.43 -27.24 -34.33
C MET A 137 -45.96 -27.33 -34.45
N ARG A 138 -46.62 -26.36 -35.08
CA ARG A 138 -47.93 -26.61 -35.73
C ARG A 138 -48.27 -25.58 -36.81
N GLY A 139 -48.21 -26.01 -38.07
CA GLY A 139 -48.68 -25.21 -39.21
C GLY A 139 -48.12 -25.68 -40.55
N PHE A 140 -48.40 -26.93 -40.93
CA PHE A 140 -48.53 -27.35 -42.33
C PHE A 140 -49.98 -27.18 -42.75
#